data_AF-A0A848UWG4-F1
#
_entry.id   AF-A0A848UWG4-F1
#
_cell.length_a   1.000
_cell.length_b   1.000
_cell.length_c   1.000
_cell.angle_alpha   90.00
_cell.angle_beta   90.00
_cell.angle_gamma   90.00
#
_symmetry.space_group_name_H-M   'P 1'
#
loop_
_entity.id
_entity.type
_entity.pdbx_description
1 polymer ?
#
loop_
_entity_poly.entity_id
_entity_poly.type
_entity_poly.pdbx_seq_one_letter_code
_entity_poly.pdbx_strand_id
1 'polypeptide(L)'
;MSYIKRLFLTICFGVLLIPVLQGQFYNGSQQEFGKNRVQYRDFHWIYYPGENFEVYYYQGGRDLAAYTLQVAEQSHEDIGKILDYPLTEKIQIIVYNKQSEFRQSNIGLSNDDQYNIGGATRII
;
A
#
# COMPACT_ATOMS: atom_id res chain seq x y z
N MET A 1 -6.93 64.49 13.57
CA MET A 1 -6.44 63.26 14.25
C MET A 1 -7.45 62.11 14.35
N SER A 2 -8.77 62.34 14.38
CA SER A 2 -9.78 61.27 14.62
C SER A 2 -10.03 60.36 13.40
N TYR A 3 -10.07 60.91 12.18
CA TYR A 3 -10.35 60.15 10.96
C TYR A 3 -9.25 59.16 10.57
N ILE A 4 -7.99 59.52 10.81
CA ILE A 4 -6.82 58.64 10.56
C ILE A 4 -6.86 57.42 11.48
N LYS A 5 -7.26 57.59 12.75
CA LYS A 5 -7.42 56.48 13.70
C LYS A 5 -8.57 55.55 13.30
N ARG A 6 -9.68 56.10 12.80
CA ARG A 6 -10.82 55.31 12.30
C ARG A 6 -10.44 54.52 11.05
N LEU A 7 -9.75 55.14 10.09
CA LEU A 7 -9.25 54.49 8.89
C LEU A 7 -8.29 53.32 9.22
N PHE A 8 -7.39 53.53 10.17
CA PHE A 8 -6.46 52.49 10.62
C PHE A 8 -7.20 51.32 11.28
N LEU A 9 -8.26 51.61 12.05
CA LEU A 9 -9.08 50.59 12.70
C LEU A 9 -9.87 49.75 11.67
N THR A 10 -10.43 50.37 10.63
CA THR A 10 -11.14 49.63 9.56
C THR A 10 -10.18 48.75 8.75
N ILE A 11 -8.96 49.23 8.48
CA ILE A 11 -7.94 48.45 7.78
C ILE A 11 -7.51 47.25 8.64
N CYS A 12 -7.24 47.45 9.94
CA CYS A 12 -6.93 46.35 10.85
C CYS A 12 -8.05 45.30 10.93
N PHE A 13 -9.31 45.74 10.96
CA PHE A 13 -10.45 44.82 10.99
C PHE A 13 -10.58 44.03 9.68
N GLY A 14 -10.32 44.66 8.53
CA GLY A 14 -10.26 43.98 7.23
C GLY A 14 -9.13 42.95 7.14
N VAL A 15 -7.94 43.26 7.68
CA VAL A 15 -6.79 42.34 7.70
C VAL A 15 -7.03 41.15 8.62
N LEU A 16 -7.73 41.34 9.74
CA LEU A 16 -8.11 40.26 10.66
C LEU A 16 -9.13 39.27 10.08
N LEU A 17 -9.86 39.64 9.03
CA LEU A 17 -10.83 38.78 8.35
C LEU A 17 -10.22 37.94 7.21
N ILE A 18 -8.99 38.22 6.78
CA ILE A 18 -8.27 37.49 5.73
C ILE A 18 -8.05 35.98 6.07
N PRO A 19 -7.70 35.56 7.30
CA PRO A 19 -7.51 34.15 7.60
C PRO A 19 -8.81 33.31 7.59
N VAL A 20 -9.99 33.94 7.58
CA VAL A 20 -11.30 33.24 7.53
C VAL A 20 -11.70 32.91 6.08
N LEU A 21 -11.03 33.48 5.07
CA LEU A 21 -11.26 33.23 3.65
C LEU A 21 -10.47 32.03 3.09
N GLN A 22 -9.69 31.34 3.92
CA GLN A 22 -9.18 30.01 3.58
C GLN A 22 -10.38 29.06 3.65
N GLY A 23 -11.09 28.91 2.53
CA GLY A 23 -12.19 27.96 2.41
C GLY A 23 -11.76 26.62 3.00
N GLN A 24 -12.52 26.16 4.00
CA GLN A 24 -12.44 24.80 4.51
C GLN A 24 -12.82 23.86 3.37
N PHE A 25 -11.85 23.49 2.53
CA PHE A 25 -11.94 22.28 1.73
C PHE A 25 -11.85 21.13 2.74
N TYR A 26 -13.02 20.73 3.21
CA TYR A 26 -13.24 19.56 4.04
C TYR A 26 -12.64 18.34 3.34
N ASN A 27 -11.58 17.79 3.93
CA ASN A 27 -10.87 16.58 3.52
C ASN A 27 -11.73 15.34 3.75
N GLY A 28 -12.85 15.21 3.06
CA GLY A 28 -13.69 14.00 3.02
C GLY A 28 -13.60 13.24 1.70
N SER A 29 -13.19 13.91 0.62
CA SER A 29 -13.07 13.35 -0.73
C SER A 29 -11.69 12.77 -1.05
N GLN A 30 -10.69 12.98 -0.18
CA GLN A 30 -9.36 12.38 -0.30
C GLN A 30 -9.20 11.22 0.68
N GLN A 31 -10.20 10.33 0.68
CA GLN A 31 -10.18 9.10 1.47
C GLN A 31 -9.66 7.97 0.56
N GLU A 32 -8.48 7.44 0.86
CA GLU A 32 -7.94 6.23 0.17
C GLU A 32 -8.73 4.96 0.52
N PHE A 33 -9.41 4.99 1.66
CA PHE A 33 -10.21 3.90 2.20
C PHE A 33 -11.56 3.77 1.46
N GLY A 34 -12.06 2.52 1.35
CA GLY A 34 -13.37 2.21 0.75
C GLY A 34 -13.33 1.79 -0.72
N LYS A 35 -12.14 1.74 -1.33
CA LYS A 35 -11.93 1.10 -2.64
C LYS A 35 -11.65 -0.37 -2.40
N ASN A 36 -12.54 -1.25 -2.86
CA ASN A 36 -12.27 -2.69 -2.96
C ASN A 36 -12.32 -3.07 -4.45
N ARG A 37 -11.41 -3.92 -4.92
CA ARG A 37 -11.54 -4.54 -6.23
C ARG A 37 -12.67 -5.56 -6.19
N VAL A 38 -13.42 -5.65 -7.28
CA VAL A 38 -14.43 -6.69 -7.45
C VAL A 38 -13.72 -8.04 -7.48
N GLN A 39 -14.04 -8.90 -6.51
CA GLN A 39 -13.49 -10.24 -6.40
C GLN A 39 -14.42 -11.20 -7.14
N TYR A 40 -13.91 -11.85 -8.18
CA TYR A 40 -14.67 -12.83 -8.96
C TYR A 40 -14.54 -14.26 -8.43
N ARG A 41 -13.61 -14.50 -7.50
CA ARG A 41 -13.29 -15.82 -6.97
C ARG A 41 -13.00 -15.74 -5.48
N ASP A 42 -13.47 -16.75 -4.76
CA ASP A 42 -13.09 -16.99 -3.38
C ASP A 42 -11.77 -17.75 -3.33
N PHE A 43 -10.86 -17.29 -2.47
CA PHE A 43 -9.57 -17.94 -2.24
C PHE A 43 -9.59 -18.64 -0.88
N HIS A 44 -9.44 -19.96 -0.89
CA HIS A 44 -9.19 -20.72 0.33
C HIS A 44 -7.69 -20.82 0.55
N TRP A 45 -7.17 -19.93 1.40
CA TRP A 45 -5.74 -19.83 1.68
C TRP A 45 -5.30 -20.90 2.68
N ILE A 46 -4.20 -21.58 2.32
CA ILE A 46 -3.43 -22.50 3.16
C ILE A 46 -1.99 -21.98 3.12
N TYR A 47 -1.17 -22.30 4.11
CA TYR A 47 0.22 -21.84 4.13
C TYR A 47 1.21 -22.96 4.43
N TYR A 48 2.45 -22.75 3.99
CA TYR A 48 3.61 -23.50 4.42
C TYR A 48 4.37 -22.72 5.50
N PRO A 49 4.56 -23.29 6.69
CA PRO A 49 5.38 -22.68 7.72
C PRO A 49 6.87 -22.94 7.46
N GLY A 50 7.66 -21.88 7.34
CA GLY A 50 9.11 -21.90 7.35
C GLY A 50 9.69 -21.41 8.67
N GLU A 51 11.02 -21.30 8.71
CA GLU A 51 11.74 -20.74 9.85
C GLU A 51 11.61 -19.21 9.84
N ASN A 52 11.89 -18.59 8.69
CA ASN A 52 11.88 -17.14 8.50
C ASN A 52 10.71 -16.65 7.65
N PHE A 53 10.05 -17.55 6.90
CA PHE A 53 8.96 -17.19 5.99
C PHE A 53 7.69 -18.01 6.21
N GLU A 54 6.55 -17.43 5.87
CA GLU A 54 5.27 -18.12 5.75
C GLU A 54 4.74 -17.93 4.33
N VAL A 55 4.54 -19.01 3.58
CA VAL A 55 4.11 -18.92 2.18
C VAL A 55 2.66 -19.36 2.04
N TYR A 56 1.78 -18.41 1.74
CA TYR A 56 0.34 -18.60 1.55
C TYR A 56 0.03 -18.90 0.09
N TYR A 57 -0.83 -19.90 -0.12
CA TYR A 57 -1.27 -20.37 -1.44
C TYR A 57 -2.71 -20.87 -1.38
N TYR A 58 -3.29 -21.16 -2.54
CA TYR A 58 -4.61 -21.78 -2.66
C TYR A 58 -4.56 -22.95 -3.65
N GLN A 59 -5.71 -23.58 -3.88
CA GLN A 59 -5.84 -24.75 -4.75
C GLN A 59 -5.05 -24.62 -6.07
N GLY A 60 -4.18 -25.59 -6.34
CA GLY A 60 -3.32 -25.63 -7.52
C GLY A 60 -1.98 -24.89 -7.38
N GLY A 61 -1.76 -24.14 -6.29
CA GLY A 61 -0.52 -23.38 -6.03
C GLY A 61 0.48 -24.08 -5.12
N ARG A 62 0.22 -25.33 -4.73
CA ARG A 62 1.01 -26.07 -3.72
C ARG A 62 2.50 -26.16 -4.09
N ASP A 63 2.79 -26.66 -5.28
CA ASP A 63 4.18 -26.90 -5.70
C ASP A 63 4.95 -25.58 -5.88
N LEU A 64 4.26 -24.56 -6.41
CA LEU A 64 4.81 -23.22 -6.55
C LEU A 64 5.14 -22.61 -5.18
N ALA A 65 4.25 -22.75 -4.20
CA ALA A 65 4.48 -22.25 -2.85
C ALA A 65 5.61 -22.98 -2.13
N ALA A 66 5.73 -24.30 -2.29
CA ALA A 66 6.83 -25.07 -1.74
C ALA A 66 8.17 -24.63 -2.33
N TYR A 67 8.24 -24.43 -3.65
CA TYR A 67 9.43 -23.90 -4.32
C TYR A 67 9.77 -22.48 -3.84
N THR A 68 8.77 -21.59 -3.73
CA THR A 68 8.96 -20.23 -3.21
C THR A 68 9.53 -20.23 -1.80
N LEU A 69 9.01 -21.08 -0.90
CA LEU A 69 9.52 -21.17 0.46
C LEU A 69 10.98 -21.63 0.47
N GLN A 70 11.31 -22.68 -0.29
CA GLN A 70 12.68 -23.19 -0.38
C GLN A 70 13.66 -22.13 -0.87
N VAL A 71 13.30 -21.39 -1.93
CA VAL A 71 14.16 -20.33 -2.48
C VAL A 71 14.28 -19.14 -1.53
N ALA A 72 13.20 -18.77 -0.84
CA ALA A 72 13.21 -17.66 0.12
C ALA A 72 14.13 -17.94 1.29
N GLU A 73 14.04 -19.14 1.89
CA GLU A 73 14.93 -19.55 2.99
C GLU A 73 16.39 -19.63 2.53
N GLN A 74 16.66 -20.19 1.33
CA GLN A 74 18.02 -20.25 0.80
C GLN A 74 18.62 -18.86 0.55
N SER A 75 17.82 -17.93 0.04
CA SER A 75 18.28 -16.56 -0.27
C SER A 75 18.42 -15.69 0.97
N HIS A 76 17.71 -16.03 2.06
CA HIS A 76 17.76 -15.29 3.31
C HIS A 76 19.16 -15.26 3.90
N GLU A 77 19.90 -16.37 3.87
CA GLU A 77 21.28 -16.40 4.38
C GLU A 77 22.20 -15.40 3.65
N ASP A 78 22.07 -15.31 2.32
CA ASP A 78 22.91 -14.45 1.50
C ASP A 78 22.54 -12.97 1.69
N ILE A 79 21.23 -12.67 1.69
CA ILE A 79 20.73 -11.32 1.90
C ILE A 79 21.03 -10.84 3.31
N GLY A 80 20.88 -11.70 4.32
CA GLY A 80 21.17 -11.38 5.72
C GLY A 80 22.63 -10.97 5.92
N LYS A 81 23.58 -11.64 5.26
CA LYS A 81 25.01 -11.28 5.28
C LYS A 81 25.28 -9.93 4.61
N ILE A 82 24.60 -9.63 3.50
CA ILE A 82 24.80 -8.38 2.76
C ILE A 82 24.24 -7.19 3.53
N LEU A 83 23.08 -7.35 4.15
CA LEU A 83 22.39 -6.28 4.88
C LEU A 83 22.87 -6.14 6.33
N ASP A 84 23.63 -7.12 6.85
CA ASP A 84 24.03 -7.23 8.26
C ASP A 84 22.85 -7.02 9.23
N TYR A 85 21.69 -7.55 8.84
CA TYR A 85 20.43 -7.36 9.54
C TYR A 85 19.66 -8.68 9.65
N PRO A 86 19.43 -9.20 10.88
CA PRO A 86 18.64 -10.41 11.08
C PRO A 86 17.15 -10.12 10.91
N LEU A 87 16.39 -11.11 10.44
CA LEU A 87 14.94 -11.02 10.44
C LEU A 87 14.41 -11.19 11.87
N THR A 88 13.73 -10.18 12.38
CA THR A 88 13.11 -10.20 13.71
C THR A 88 11.77 -10.95 13.70
N GLU A 89 11.06 -10.90 12.58
CA GLU A 89 9.73 -11.49 12.42
C GLU A 89 9.65 -12.28 11.12
N LYS A 90 8.74 -13.26 11.09
CA LYS A 90 8.52 -14.07 9.88
C LYS A 90 7.89 -13.22 8.78
N ILE A 91 8.45 -13.29 7.59
CA ILE A 91 7.92 -12.60 6.42
C ILE A 91 6.84 -13.45 5.76
N GLN A 92 5.67 -12.84 5.52
CA GLN A 92 4.58 -13.49 4.81
C GLN A 92 4.69 -13.27 3.31
N ILE A 93 4.63 -14.35 2.54
CA ILE A 93 4.65 -14.34 1.08
C ILE A 93 3.32 -14.91 0.59
N ILE A 94 2.64 -14.20 -0.30
CA ILE A 94 1.36 -14.64 -0.88
C ILE A 94 1.58 -14.98 -2.35
N VAL A 95 1.30 -16.22 -2.72
CA VAL A 95 1.50 -16.74 -4.07
C VAL A 95 0.16 -16.82 -4.81
N TYR A 96 0.10 -16.17 -5.96
CA TYR A 96 -1.05 -16.24 -6.88
C TYR A 96 -0.70 -17.10 -8.10
N ASN A 97 -1.58 -18.03 -8.46
CA ASN A 97 -1.41 -18.87 -9.65
C ASN A 97 -1.48 -18.07 -10.95
N LYS A 98 -2.25 -16.97 -11.00
CA LYS A 98 -2.37 -16.09 -12.17
C LYS A 98 -2.26 -14.62 -11.79
N GLN A 99 -1.67 -13.84 -12.69
CA GLN A 99 -1.57 -12.38 -12.53
C GLN A 99 -2.95 -11.69 -12.45
N SER A 100 -3.96 -12.21 -13.14
CA SER A 100 -5.34 -11.69 -13.05
C SER A 100 -5.92 -11.82 -11.64
N GLU A 101 -5.57 -12.89 -10.92
CA GLU A 101 -6.04 -13.16 -9.56
C GLU A 101 -5.36 -12.24 -8.54
N PHE A 102 -4.09 -11.90 -8.77
CA PHE A 102 -3.42 -10.82 -8.02
C PHE A 102 -4.08 -9.46 -8.26
N ARG A 103 -4.40 -9.12 -9.53
CA ARG A 103 -5.03 -7.83 -9.87
C ARG A 103 -6.45 -7.63 -9.33
N GLN A 104 -7.18 -8.70 -9.00
CA GLN A 104 -8.49 -8.60 -8.32
C GLN A 104 -8.36 -8.58 -6.79
N SER A 105 -7.19 -8.90 -6.24
CA SER A 105 -6.94 -8.86 -4.80
C SER A 105 -6.92 -7.42 -4.30
N ASN A 106 -7.33 -7.21 -3.05
CA ASN A 106 -7.25 -5.90 -2.41
C ASN A 106 -5.83 -5.56 -1.92
N ILE A 107 -4.87 -6.46 -2.10
CA ILE A 107 -3.46 -6.20 -1.78
C ILE A 107 -2.91 -5.12 -2.72
N GLY A 108 -2.24 -4.12 -2.14
CA GLY A 108 -1.60 -3.03 -2.88
C GLY A 108 -2.57 -1.99 -3.46
N LEU A 109 -3.78 -1.85 -2.91
CA LEU A 109 -4.76 -0.86 -3.38
C LEU A 109 -4.40 0.59 -3.09
N SER A 110 -3.65 0.85 -2.01
CA SER A 110 -3.28 2.20 -1.56
C SER A 110 -2.11 2.81 -2.31
N ASN A 111 -1.41 2.05 -3.15
CA ASN A 111 -0.28 2.57 -3.91
C ASN A 111 -0.77 2.99 -5.30
N ASP A 112 -0.58 4.27 -5.66
CA ASP A 112 -0.89 4.81 -7.00
C ASP A 112 -0.08 4.10 -8.13
N ASP A 113 0.94 3.33 -7.76
CA ASP A 113 1.82 2.57 -8.65
C ASP A 113 1.24 1.20 -9.11
N GLN A 114 -0.08 1.09 -9.26
CA GLN A 114 -0.70 -0.16 -9.76
C GLN A 114 -0.27 -0.52 -11.19
N TYR A 115 0.32 0.44 -11.93
CA TYR A 115 0.79 0.24 -13.30
C TYR A 115 2.18 -0.41 -13.39
N ASN A 116 2.97 -0.39 -12.30
CA ASN A 116 4.35 -0.88 -12.29
C ASN A 116 4.54 -2.08 -11.33
N ILE A 117 3.57 -2.99 -11.35
CA ILE A 117 3.66 -4.32 -10.72
C ILE A 117 4.66 -5.16 -11.51
N GLY A 118 5.94 -5.05 -11.10
CA GLY A 118 7.11 -5.53 -11.82
C GLY A 118 6.96 -6.91 -12.46
N GLY A 119 7.32 -7.00 -13.74
CA GLY A 119 7.45 -8.27 -14.45
C GLY A 119 6.21 -8.78 -15.19
N ALA A 120 5.40 -7.90 -15.80
CA ALA A 120 4.37 -8.34 -16.73
C ALA A 120 4.94 -8.46 -18.16
N THR A 121 5.20 -9.69 -18.63
CA THR A 121 5.40 -9.93 -20.07
C THR A 121 4.02 -10.04 -20.73
N ARG A 122 3.66 -9.04 -21.54
CA ARG A 122 2.48 -9.10 -22.40
C ARG A 122 2.83 -9.94 -23.62
N ILE A 123 2.22 -11.12 -23.77
CA ILE A 123 2.27 -11.86 -25.03
C ILE A 123 1.16 -11.27 -25.92
N ILE A 124 1.57 -10.67 -27.04
CA ILE A 124 0.71 -10.29 -28.16
C ILE A 124 0.57 -11.45 -29.14
#